data_AF-A0A6F9Y665-F1
#
_entry.id   AF-A0A6F9Y665-F1
#
_cell.length_a   1.000
_cell.length_b   1.000
_cell.length_c   1.000
_cell.angle_alpha   90.00
_cell.angle_beta   90.00
_cell.angle_gamma   90.00
#
_symmetry.space_group_name_H-M   'P 1'
#
loop_
_entity.id
_entity.type
_entity.pdbx_description
1 polymer ?
#
loop_
_entity_poly.entity_id
_entity_poly.type
_entity_poly.pdbx_seq_one_letter_code
_entity_poly.pdbx_strand_id
1 'polypeptide(L)' 'MKKTNRYVVATAGVVLHLMIGSVYAWSVYSNPIVAETGWSESAVSFAFSIAILFLGMSATFMGRLVEKLGPV' A
#
# COMPACT_ATOMS: atom_id res chain seq x y z
N MET A 1 -5.44 -13.38 27.81
CA MET A 1 -5.95 -13.07 26.45
C MET A 1 -6.74 -11.78 26.48
N LYS A 2 -6.18 -10.66 26.01
CA LYS A 2 -6.96 -9.44 25.77
C LYS A 2 -7.93 -9.75 24.64
N LYS A 3 -9.24 -9.55 24.84
CA LYS A 3 -10.23 -9.63 23.75
C LYS A 3 -9.89 -8.53 22.75
N THR A 4 -9.15 -8.84 21.71
CA THR A 4 -8.97 -7.97 20.56
C THR A 4 -10.36 -7.66 20.04
N ASN A 5 -10.78 -6.39 20.16
CA ASN A 5 -12.14 -6.01 19.84
C ASN A 5 -12.38 -6.35 18.37
N ARG A 6 -13.27 -7.30 18.08
CA ARG A 6 -13.58 -7.81 16.73
C ARG A 6 -13.79 -6.71 15.68
N TYR A 7 -14.30 -5.56 16.13
CA TYR A 7 -14.47 -4.38 15.29
C TYR A 7 -13.16 -3.74 14.85
N VAL A 8 -12.11 -3.76 15.68
CA VAL A 8 -10.76 -3.24 15.32
C VAL A 8 -10.12 -4.09 14.22
N VAL A 9 -10.23 -5.41 14.31
CA VAL A 9 -9.73 -6.32 13.25
C VAL A 9 -10.52 -6.14 11.95
N ALA A 10 -11.84 -6.00 12.04
CA ALA A 10 -12.69 -5.72 10.87
C ALA A 10 -12.34 -4.38 10.21
N THR A 11 -12.19 -3.30 10.99
CA THR A 11 -11.80 -1.99 10.47
C THR A 11 -10.40 -2.01 9.85
N ALA A 12 -9.43 -2.72 10.45
CA ALA A 12 -8.10 -2.89 9.86
C ALA A 12 -8.17 -3.60 8.49
N GLY A 13 -9.00 -4.65 8.37
CA GLY A 13 -9.23 -5.35 7.10
C GLY A 13 -9.85 -4.45 6.02
N VAL A 14 -10.82 -3.60 6.39
CA VAL A 14 -11.44 -2.63 5.47
C VAL A 14 -10.45 -1.57 5.02
N VAL A 15 -9.65 -1.03 5.96
CA VAL A 15 -8.61 -0.04 5.63
C VAL A 15 -7.57 -0.63 4.69
N LEU A 16 -7.13 -1.87 4.90
CA LEU A 16 -6.21 -2.55 3.98
C LEU A 16 -6.82 -2.73 2.59
N HIS A 17 -8.10 -3.08 2.48
CA HIS A 17 -8.79 -3.17 1.18
C HIS A 17 -8.89 -1.82 0.48
N LEU A 18 -9.12 -0.73 1.22
CA LEU A 18 -9.14 0.62 0.66
C LEU A 18 -7.77 1.04 0.10
N MET A 19 -6.66 0.62 0.74
CA MET A 19 -5.30 0.91 0.25
C MET A 19 -5.00 0.24 -1.11
N ILE A 20 -5.59 -0.92 -1.39
CA ILE A 20 -5.49 -1.56 -2.71
C ILE A 20 -6.16 -0.69 -3.79
N GLY A 21 -7.21 0.05 -3.44
CA GLY A 21 -7.84 1.03 -4.32
C GLY A 21 -6.91 2.16 -4.76
N SER A 22 -5.99 2.60 -3.89
CA SER A 22 -5.00 3.64 -4.21
C SER A 22 -4.04 3.22 -5.32
N VAL A 23 -3.68 1.94 -5.37
CA VAL A 23 -2.87 1.36 -6.47
C VAL A 23 -3.65 1.36 -7.79
N TYR A 24 -4.94 1.05 -7.75
CA TYR A 24 -5.78 1.09 -8.96
C TYR A 24 -5.97 2.52 -9.48
N ALA A 25 -6.16 3.49 -8.57
CA ALA A 25 -6.23 4.90 -8.91
C ALA A 25 -4.95 5.38 -9.62
N TRP A 26 -3.77 4.94 -9.17
CA TRP A 26 -2.51 5.25 -9.85
C TRP A 26 -2.51 4.82 -11.32
N SER A 27 -3.03 3.63 -11.63
CA SER A 27 -3.12 3.15 -13.01
C SER A 27 -4.03 4.02 -13.88
N VAL A 28 -5.11 4.57 -13.32
CA VAL A 28 -6.02 5.50 -14.03
C VAL A 28 -5.35 6.86 -14.25
N TYR A 29 -4.63 7.35 -13.23
CA TYR A 29 -3.93 8.63 -13.30
C TYR A 29 -2.61 8.58 -14.09
N SER A 30 -2.08 7.40 -14.40
CA SER A 30 -0.85 7.26 -15.19
C SER A 30 -0.94 7.97 -16.55
N ASN A 31 -2.05 7.82 -17.26
CA ASN A 31 -2.27 8.47 -18.56
C ASN A 31 -2.30 10.00 -18.49
N PRO A 32 -3.10 10.64 -17.61
CA PRO A 32 -3.06 12.11 -17.47
C PRO A 32 -1.73 12.61 -16.90
N ILE A 33 -1.04 11.84 -16.05
CA ILE A 33 0.30 12.21 -15.57
C ILE A 33 1.29 12.27 -16.74
N VAL A 34 1.30 11.26 -17.62
CA VAL A 34 2.11 11.25 -18.84
C VAL A 34 1.77 12.43 -19.74
N ALA A 35 0.49 12.74 -19.91
CA ALA A 35 0.03 13.84 -20.75
C ALA A 35 0.45 15.23 -20.24
N GLU A 36 0.38 15.46 -18.92
CA GLU A 36 0.73 16.75 -18.30
C GLU A 36 2.24 16.93 -18.09
N THR A 37 2.96 15.84 -17.77
CA THR A 37 4.41 15.92 -17.48
C THR A 37 5.28 15.67 -18.71
N GLY A 38 4.72 15.08 -19.77
CA GLY A 38 5.46 14.62 -20.96
C GLY A 38 6.40 13.46 -20.68
N TRP A 39 6.34 12.82 -19.51
CA TRP A 39 7.19 11.69 -19.15
C TRP A 39 6.76 10.43 -19.89
N SER A 40 7.70 9.54 -20.21
CA SER A 40 7.34 8.27 -20.83
C SER A 40 6.54 7.39 -19.87
N GLU A 41 5.63 6.56 -20.41
CA GLU A 41 4.87 5.59 -19.61
C GLU A 41 5.79 4.66 -18.79
N SER A 42 6.97 4.34 -19.33
CA SER A 42 8.01 3.58 -18.65
C SER A 42 8.53 4.30 -17.40
N ALA A 43 8.76 5.61 -17.46
CA ALA A 43 9.21 6.40 -16.31
C ALA A 43 8.16 6.45 -15.20
N VAL A 44 6.88 6.62 -15.56
CA VAL A 44 5.77 6.63 -14.59
C VAL A 44 5.58 5.24 -13.94
N SER A 45 5.69 4.17 -14.73
CA SER A 45 5.65 2.79 -14.23
C SER A 45 6.86 2.45 -13.35
N PHE A 46 8.03 3.02 -13.65
CA PHE A 46 9.23 2.87 -12.84
C PHE A 46 9.09 3.55 -11.48
N ALA A 47 8.55 4.78 -11.44
CA ALA A 47 8.24 5.47 -10.19
C ALA A 47 7.25 4.66 -9.31
N PHE A 48 6.25 4.06 -9.94
CA PHE A 48 5.30 3.18 -9.26
C PHE A 48 5.95 1.92 -8.69
N SER A 49 6.86 1.31 -9.45
CA SER A 49 7.61 0.13 -9.02
C SER A 49 8.46 0.41 -7.79
N ILE A 50 9.10 1.59 -7.74
CA ILE A 50 9.84 2.07 -6.57
C ILE A 50 8.89 2.24 -5.38
N ALA A 51 7.72 2.86 -5.57
CA ALA A 51 6.74 3.03 -4.51
C ALA A 51 6.25 1.69 -3.92
N ILE A 52 5.91 0.70 -4.76
CA ILE A 52 5.53 -0.64 -4.29
C ILE A 52 6.71 -1.35 -3.61
N LEU A 53 7.93 -1.19 -4.12
CA LEU A 53 9.12 -1.79 -3.49
C LEU A 53 9.28 -1.27 -2.06
N PHE A 54 9.18 0.04 -1.84
CA PHE A 54 9.24 0.62 -0.49
C PHE A 54 8.04 0.23 0.37
N LEU A 55 6.85 0.10 -0.21
CA LEU A 55 5.66 -0.38 0.49
C LEU A 55 5.84 -1.84 0.97
N GLY A 56 6.31 -2.72 0.09
CA GLY A 56 6.60 -4.13 0.42
C GLY A 56 7.75 -4.27 1.42
N MET A 57 8.78 -3.44 1.29
CA MET A 57 9.87 -3.35 2.26
C MET A 57 9.33 -2.93 3.63
N SER A 58 8.50 -1.88 3.68
CA SER A 58 7.84 -1.42 4.91
C SER A 58 6.95 -2.49 5.53
N ALA A 59 6.18 -3.22 4.72
CA ALA A 59 5.36 -4.35 5.19
C ALA A 59 6.22 -5.48 5.78
N THR A 60 7.40 -5.75 5.21
CA THR A 60 8.34 -6.76 5.70
C THR A 60 8.94 -6.37 7.06
N PHE A 61 9.32 -5.10 7.23
CA PHE A 61 9.81 -4.59 8.51
C PHE A 61 8.70 -4.52 9.57
N MET A 62 7.51 -4.04 9.18
CA MET A 62 6.34 -3.94 10.06
C MET A 62 5.83 -5.32 10.47
N GLY A 63 5.87 -6.33 9.60
CA GLY A 63 5.53 -7.71 9.94
C GLY A 63 6.42 -8.28 11.05
N ARG A 64 7.74 -8.11 10.93
CA ARG A 64 8.69 -8.52 11.99
C ARG A 64 8.53 -7.70 13.28
N LEU A 65 8.18 -6.43 13.16
CA LEU A 65 7.91 -5.56 14.30
C LEU A 65 6.61 -5.97 15.03
N VAL A 66 5.58 -6.36 14.27
CA VAL A 66 4.32 -6.93 14.79
C VAL A 66 4.59 -8.26 15.50
N GLU A 67 5.42 -9.15 14.94
CA GLU A 67 5.83 -10.38 15.64
C GLU A 67 6.57 -10.09 16.95
N LYS A 68 7.41 -9.03 17.01
CA LYS A 68 8.14 -8.63 18.23
C LYS A 68 7.29 -7.89 19.27
N LEU A 69 6.29 -7.10 18.85
CA LEU A 69 5.38 -6.37 19.76
C LEU A 69 4.25 -7.24 20.32
N GLY A 70 4.17 -8.48 19.85
CA GLY A 70 3.36 -9.54 20.42
C GLY A 70 2.25 -9.98 19.46
N PRO A 71 2.00 -11.30 19.32
CA PRO A 71 0.81 -11.79 18.64
C PRO A 71 -0.40 -11.28 19.43
N VAL A 72 -1.35 -10.66 18.71
CA VAL A 72 -2.66 -10.27 19.25
C VAL A 72 -3.40 -11.44 19.88
#